data_AF-K1ZQW9-F1
#
_entry.id   AF-K1ZQW9-F1
#
_cell.length_a   1.000
_cell.length_b   1.000
_cell.length_c   1.000
_cell.angle_alpha   90.00
_cell.angle_beta   90.00
_cell.angle_gamma   90.00
#
_symmetry.space_group_name_H-M   'P 1'
#
loop_
_entity.id
_entity.type
_entity.pdbx_description
1 polymer ?
#
loop_
_entity_poly.entity_id
_entity_poly.type
_entity_poly.pdbx_seq_one_letter_code
_entity_poly.pdbx_strand_id
1 'polypeptide(L)'
;MKTDKLTLKQRKWLEIYLETGNATAAARRAYNCNERSARQIGYENMTKLDFTDVLEAHGATAAMLVKLIVEGAKATKLIKDKEFPDWEVRHKYLITILRLKKMYPQPEAIGNNGEEPIRIVFQDPFQDPTPSTKIDTNRPNLIT
;
A
#
# COMPACT_ATOMS: atom_id res chain seq x y z
N MET A 1 12.17 -22.45 -11.67
CA MET A 1 10.86 -21.87 -11.34
C MET A 1 10.03 -22.97 -10.70
N LYS A 2 9.37 -22.76 -9.54
CA LYS A 2 8.54 -23.82 -8.90
C LYS A 2 7.19 -23.95 -9.62
N THR A 3 7.22 -24.16 -10.93
CA THR A 3 6.04 -24.42 -11.76
C THR A 3 5.53 -25.85 -11.64
N ASP A 4 6.21 -26.71 -10.88
CA ASP A 4 5.83 -28.12 -10.67
C ASP A 4 4.47 -28.27 -9.97
N LYS A 5 4.00 -27.23 -9.28
CA LYS A 5 2.65 -27.21 -8.69
C LYS A 5 1.54 -26.85 -9.68
N LEU A 6 1.87 -26.29 -10.85
CA LEU A 6 0.90 -25.81 -11.83
C LEU A 6 0.65 -26.85 -12.94
N THR A 7 -0.63 -27.18 -13.14
CA THR A 7 -1.05 -28.01 -14.27
C THR A 7 -0.74 -27.35 -15.60
N LEU A 8 -0.66 -28.14 -16.69
CA LEU A 8 -0.36 -27.62 -18.03
C LEU A 8 -1.36 -26.52 -18.47
N LYS A 9 -2.65 -26.69 -18.15
CA LYS A 9 -3.68 -25.70 -18.47
C LYS A 9 -3.52 -24.41 -17.67
N GLN A 10 -3.12 -24.49 -16.39
CA GLN A 10 -2.88 -23.32 -15.55
C GLN A 10 -1.64 -22.55 -15.99
N ARG A 11 -0.58 -23.24 -16.44
CA ARG A 11 0.61 -22.59 -17.04
C ARG A 11 0.25 -21.83 -18.30
N LYS A 12 -0.45 -22.48 -19.24
CA LYS A 12 -0.95 -21.83 -20.47
C LYS A 12 -1.86 -20.64 -20.17
N TRP A 13 -2.71 -20.77 -19.15
CA TRP A 13 -3.56 -19.67 -18.69
C TRP A 13 -2.74 -18.49 -18.19
N LEU A 14 -1.69 -18.75 -17.41
CA LEU A 14 -0.85 -17.72 -16.82
C LEU A 14 -0.04 -16.96 -17.88
N GLU A 15 0.52 -17.66 -18.86
CA GLU A 15 1.21 -17.04 -20.02
C GLU A 15 0.28 -16.05 -20.74
N ILE A 16 -0.93 -16.48 -21.10
CA ILE A 16 -1.91 -15.64 -21.78
C ILE A 16 -2.39 -14.49 -20.87
N TYR A 17 -2.50 -14.73 -19.57
CA TYR A 17 -2.89 -13.69 -18.62
C TYR A 17 -1.82 -12.59 -18.52
N LEU A 18 -0.54 -12.96 -18.46
CA LEU A 18 0.56 -11.99 -18.41
C LEU A 18 0.65 -11.15 -19.69
N GLU A 19 0.30 -11.71 -20.84
CA GLU A 19 0.23 -10.98 -22.12
C GLU A 19 -0.98 -10.04 -22.20
N THR A 20 -2.15 -10.47 -21.72
CA THR A 20 -3.43 -9.76 -21.98
C THR A 20 -3.95 -8.94 -20.82
N GLY A 21 -3.47 -9.19 -19.59
CA GLY A 21 -4.01 -8.60 -18.36
C GLY A 21 -5.46 -8.98 -18.05
N ASN A 22 -6.07 -9.92 -18.78
CA ASN A 22 -7.49 -10.26 -18.66
C ASN A 22 -7.69 -11.74 -18.32
N ALA A 23 -8.08 -11.99 -17.07
CA ALA A 23 -8.24 -13.34 -16.52
C ALA A 23 -9.32 -14.18 -17.25
N THR A 24 -10.43 -13.56 -17.65
CA THR A 24 -11.54 -14.24 -18.34
C THR A 24 -11.14 -14.59 -19.77
N ALA A 25 -10.51 -13.67 -20.49
CA ALA A 25 -10.04 -13.91 -21.86
C ALA A 25 -8.96 -15.01 -21.87
N ALA A 26 -8.05 -15.00 -20.89
CA ALA A 26 -7.06 -16.05 -20.71
C ALA A 26 -7.70 -17.42 -20.42
N ALA A 27 -8.73 -17.47 -19.55
CA ALA A 27 -9.46 -18.70 -19.25
C ALA A 27 -10.16 -19.29 -20.47
N ARG A 28 -10.79 -18.42 -21.26
CA ARG A 28 -11.46 -18.83 -22.50
C ARG A 28 -10.48 -19.47 -23.49
N ARG A 29 -9.29 -18.88 -23.67
CA ARG A 29 -8.25 -19.39 -24.59
C ARG A 29 -7.54 -20.65 -24.06
N ALA A 30 -7.25 -20.70 -22.76
CA ALA A 30 -6.50 -21.83 -22.17
C ALA A 30 -7.37 -23.09 -21.96
N TYR A 31 -8.64 -22.91 -21.58
CA TYR A 31 -9.54 -24.01 -21.23
C TYR A 31 -10.60 -24.31 -22.30
N ASN A 32 -10.69 -23.51 -23.37
CA ASN A 32 -11.67 -23.65 -24.45
C ASN A 32 -13.11 -23.78 -23.92
N CYS A 33 -13.53 -22.81 -23.09
CA CYS A 33 -14.81 -22.83 -22.39
C CYS A 33 -15.69 -21.63 -22.76
N ASN A 34 -16.97 -21.70 -22.42
CA ASN A 34 -17.91 -20.59 -22.64
C ASN A 34 -17.61 -19.40 -21.69
N GLU A 35 -18.20 -18.24 -21.96
CA GLU A 35 -17.93 -17.01 -21.21
C GLU A 35 -18.24 -17.13 -19.70
N ARG A 36 -19.34 -17.80 -19.34
CA ARG A 36 -19.74 -17.99 -17.95
C ARG A 36 -18.71 -18.81 -17.19
N SER A 37 -18.28 -19.94 -17.77
CA SER A 37 -17.24 -20.80 -17.21
C SER A 37 -15.88 -20.10 -17.20
N ALA A 38 -15.53 -19.36 -18.25
CA ALA A 38 -14.28 -18.62 -18.34
C ALA A 38 -14.15 -17.58 -17.22
N ARG A 39 -15.24 -16.86 -16.91
CA ARG A 39 -15.27 -15.88 -15.83
C ARG A 39 -15.02 -16.53 -14.46
N GLN A 40 -15.67 -17.67 -14.22
CA GLN A 40 -15.47 -18.41 -12.97
C GLN A 40 -14.05 -18.97 -12.87
N ILE A 41 -13.55 -19.64 -13.92
CA ILE A 41 -12.20 -20.21 -13.95
C ILE A 41 -11.14 -19.12 -13.78
N GLY A 42 -11.31 -17.96 -14.42
CA GLY A 42 -10.40 -16.82 -14.27
C GLY A 42 -10.34 -16.34 -12.82
N TYR A 43 -11.48 -16.21 -12.15
CA TYR A 43 -11.55 -15.83 -10.73
C TYR A 43 -10.89 -16.89 -9.83
N GLU A 44 -11.16 -18.17 -10.07
CA GLU A 44 -10.56 -19.26 -9.30
C GLU A 44 -9.04 -19.32 -9.48
N ASN A 45 -8.54 -19.14 -10.71
CA ASN A 45 -7.11 -19.12 -10.96
C ASN A 45 -6.43 -17.92 -10.28
N MET A 46 -7.03 -16.73 -10.32
CA MET A 46 -6.50 -15.54 -9.63
C MET A 46 -6.42 -15.70 -8.10
N THR A 47 -7.33 -16.48 -7.50
CA THR A 47 -7.42 -16.61 -6.04
C THR A 47 -6.63 -17.81 -5.50
N LYS A 48 -6.48 -18.87 -6.28
CA LYS A 48 -5.85 -20.13 -5.84
C LYS A 48 -4.39 -20.28 -6.29
N LEU A 49 -4.00 -19.66 -7.41
CA LEU A 49 -2.65 -19.83 -7.94
C LEU A 49 -1.69 -18.85 -7.29
N ASP A 50 -0.56 -19.37 -6.82
CA ASP A 50 0.60 -18.56 -6.51
C ASP A 50 1.46 -18.44 -7.77
N PHE A 51 1.55 -17.22 -8.29
CA PHE A 51 2.33 -16.88 -9.48
C PHE A 51 3.47 -15.90 -9.17
N THR A 52 3.85 -15.77 -7.89
CA THR A 52 4.97 -14.93 -7.42
C THR A 52 6.26 -15.23 -8.21
N ASP A 53 6.67 -16.51 -8.24
CA ASP A 53 7.85 -16.96 -8.98
C ASP A 53 7.81 -16.60 -10.47
N VAL A 54 6.62 -16.62 -11.07
CA VAL A 54 6.44 -16.37 -12.51
C VAL A 54 6.52 -14.88 -12.80
N LEU A 55 5.94 -14.05 -11.93
CA LEU A 55 6.08 -12.60 -11.98
C LEU A 55 7.53 -12.17 -11.80
N GLU A 56 8.25 -12.75 -10.83
CA GLU A 56 9.67 -12.46 -10.63
C GLU A 56 10.50 -12.81 -11.87
N ALA A 57 10.24 -13.96 -12.50
CA ALA A 57 10.90 -14.35 -13.74
C ALA A 57 10.57 -13.45 -14.94
N HIS A 58 9.37 -12.85 -14.97
CA HIS A 58 8.98 -11.86 -15.96
C HIS A 58 9.47 -10.43 -15.61
N GLY A 59 10.31 -10.29 -14.58
CA GLY A 59 10.96 -9.04 -14.23
C GLY A 59 10.25 -8.21 -13.17
N ALA A 60 9.09 -8.64 -12.65
CA ALA A 60 8.43 -8.01 -11.50
C ALA A 60 9.14 -8.39 -10.18
N THR A 61 10.44 -8.17 -10.15
CA THR A 61 11.30 -8.46 -9.00
C THR A 61 11.10 -7.43 -7.89
N ALA A 62 11.43 -7.83 -6.66
CA ALA A 62 11.45 -6.89 -5.53
C ALA A 62 12.33 -5.65 -5.81
N ALA A 63 13.44 -5.82 -6.54
CA ALA A 63 14.31 -4.71 -6.93
C ALA A 63 13.58 -3.68 -7.83
N MET A 64 12.77 -4.15 -8.79
CA MET A 64 11.94 -3.28 -9.62
C MET A 64 10.88 -2.54 -8.80
N LEU A 65 10.24 -3.21 -7.84
CA LEU A 65 9.27 -2.56 -6.94
C LEU A 65 9.91 -1.46 -6.09
N VAL A 66 11.10 -1.71 -5.54
CA VAL A 66 11.86 -0.69 -4.78
C VAL A 66 12.20 0.50 -5.68
N LYS A 67 12.63 0.25 -6.92
CA LYS A 67 12.92 1.31 -7.89
C LYS A 67 11.68 2.17 -8.16
N LEU A 68 10.52 1.55 -8.41
CA LEU A 68 9.25 2.26 -8.63
C LEU A 68 8.82 3.08 -7.41
N ILE A 69 9.04 2.57 -6.20
CA ILE A 69 8.74 3.31 -4.97
C ILE A 69 9.61 4.58 -4.86
N VAL A 70 10.90 4.46 -5.19
CA VAL A 70 11.83 5.61 -5.19
C VAL A 70 11.49 6.62 -6.30
N GLU A 71 11.10 6.14 -7.48
CA GLU A 71 10.64 7.00 -8.58
C GLU A 71 9.34 7.72 -8.24
N GLY A 72 8.38 7.01 -7.64
CA GLY A 72 7.12 7.58 -7.15
C GLY A 72 7.33 8.66 -6.08
N ALA A 73 8.34 8.49 -5.21
CA ALA A 73 8.74 9.53 -4.25
C ALA A 73 9.34 10.79 -4.92
N LYS A 74 9.66 10.73 -6.21
CA LYS A 74 10.14 11.85 -7.03
C LYS A 74 9.11 12.32 -8.07
N ALA A 75 7.88 11.80 -8.07
CA ALA A 75 6.85 12.08 -9.07
C ALA A 75 6.66 13.58 -9.34
N THR A 76 6.48 13.93 -10.61
CA THR A 76 6.17 15.30 -11.07
C THR A 76 4.83 15.31 -11.79
N LYS A 77 4.20 16.49 -11.83
CA LYS A 77 2.98 16.76 -12.58
C LYS A 77 3.19 17.97 -13.48
N LEU A 78 2.58 17.95 -14.65
CA LEU A 78 2.59 19.05 -15.61
C LEU A 78 1.44 20.00 -15.29
N ILE A 79 1.76 21.28 -15.11
CA ILE A 79 0.79 22.36 -14.97
C ILE A 79 1.21 23.47 -15.94
N LYS A 80 0.36 23.74 -16.94
CA LYS A 80 0.61 24.77 -17.98
C LYS A 80 2.01 24.66 -18.58
N ASP A 81 2.35 23.45 -19.05
CA ASP A 81 3.63 23.11 -19.69
C ASP A 81 4.89 23.29 -18.83
N LYS A 82 4.71 23.44 -17.51
CA LYS A 82 5.81 23.45 -16.53
C LYS A 82 5.67 22.25 -15.60
N GLU A 83 6.81 21.62 -15.31
CA GLU A 83 6.87 20.49 -14.38
C GLU A 83 6.97 20.97 -12.94
N PHE A 84 6.10 20.43 -12.09
CA PHE A 84 6.11 20.67 -10.64
C PHE A 84 6.17 19.34 -9.89
N PRO A 85 6.79 19.31 -8.70
CA PRO A 85 6.63 18.20 -7.77
C PRO A 85 5.15 17.86 -7.54
N ASP A 86 4.80 16.59 -7.70
CA ASP A 86 3.47 16.10 -7.29
C ASP A 86 3.51 15.72 -5.81
N TRP A 87 3.29 16.70 -4.94
CA TRP A 87 3.36 16.51 -3.49
C TRP A 87 2.41 15.42 -2.97
N GLU A 88 1.23 15.29 -3.56
CA GLU A 88 0.24 14.30 -3.13
C GLU A 88 0.75 12.88 -3.41
N VAL A 89 1.23 12.64 -4.63
CA VAL A 89 1.79 11.35 -5.03
C VAL A 89 3.06 11.06 -4.23
N ARG A 90 3.98 12.02 -4.15
CA ARG A 90 5.23 11.87 -3.40
C ARG A 90 4.99 11.52 -1.93
N HIS A 91 4.02 12.17 -1.28
CA HIS A 91 3.69 11.89 0.12
C HIS A 91 3.21 10.45 0.33
N LYS A 92 2.37 9.90 -0.56
CA LYS A 92 1.90 8.51 -0.50
C LYS A 92 3.05 7.51 -0.60
N TYR A 93 3.99 7.73 -1.52
CA TYR A 93 5.17 6.88 -1.66
C TYR A 93 6.13 7.03 -0.48
N LEU A 94 6.32 8.24 0.04
CA LEU A 94 7.13 8.51 1.23
C LEU A 94 6.58 7.78 2.46
N ILE A 95 5.26 7.86 2.72
CA ILE A 95 4.62 7.11 3.80
C ILE A 95 4.88 5.62 3.63
N THR A 96 4.74 5.10 2.41
CA THR A 96 5.01 3.69 2.12
C THR A 96 6.45 3.31 2.49
N ILE A 97 7.43 4.12 2.12
CA ILE A 97 8.85 3.90 2.48
C ILE A 97 9.05 3.92 4.00
N LEU A 98 8.47 4.90 4.69
CA LEU A 98 8.62 5.05 6.14
C LEU A 98 7.97 3.87 6.89
N ARG A 99 6.83 3.38 6.42
CA ARG A 99 6.17 2.18 6.96
C ARG A 99 7.04 0.92 6.77
N LEU A 100 7.61 0.72 5.58
CA LEU A 100 8.50 -0.40 5.30
C LEU A 100 9.76 -0.37 6.19
N LYS A 101 10.29 0.83 6.45
CA LYS A 101 11.41 1.03 7.37
C LYS A 101 11.04 0.98 8.85
N LYS A 102 9.75 0.79 9.20
CA LYS A 102 9.24 0.87 10.58
C LYS A 102 9.56 2.19 11.28
N MET A 103 9.73 3.26 10.51
CA MET A 103 9.98 4.62 11.00
C MET A 103 8.70 5.44 11.11
N TYR A 104 7.60 4.96 10.51
CA TYR A 104 6.29 5.57 10.67
C TYR A 104 5.51 4.82 11.76
N PRO A 105 5.06 5.49 12.83
CA PRO A 105 4.20 4.85 13.81
C PRO A 105 2.91 4.41 13.10
N GLN A 106 2.62 3.11 13.15
CA GLN A 106 1.29 2.67 12.79
C GLN A 106 0.35 3.19 13.88
N PRO A 107 -0.80 3.79 13.54
CA PRO A 107 -1.82 4.00 14.55
C PRO A 107 -2.16 2.61 15.10
N GLU A 108 -1.79 2.37 16.35
CA GLU A 108 -2.18 1.17 17.08
C GLU A 108 -3.70 1.11 17.00
N ALA A 109 -4.24 -0.02 16.51
CA ALA A 109 -5.67 -0.23 16.52
C ALA A 109 -6.13 -0.18 17.98
N ILE A 110 -6.78 0.92 18.36
CA ILE A 110 -7.35 1.11 19.69
C ILE A 110 -8.34 -0.03 19.89
N GLY A 111 -8.03 -0.93 20.83
CA GLY A 111 -8.97 -1.95 21.29
C GLY A 111 -10.22 -1.27 21.84
N ASN A 112 -11.37 -1.95 21.76
CA ASN A 112 -12.72 -1.45 22.10
C ASN A 112 -12.93 -0.94 23.55
N ASN A 113 -11.89 -0.61 24.32
CA ASN A 113 -11.96 -0.34 25.76
C ASN A 113 -11.49 1.06 26.20
N GLY A 114 -11.71 2.10 25.39
CA GLY A 114 -11.79 3.48 25.89
C GLY A 114 -10.53 4.10 26.50
N GLU A 115 -9.34 3.54 26.27
CA GLU A 115 -8.09 4.24 26.59
C GLU A 115 -7.76 5.21 25.44
N GLU A 116 -7.57 6.49 25.78
CA GLU A 116 -7.27 7.51 24.77
C GLU A 116 -5.96 7.19 24.04
N PRO A 117 -5.91 7.36 22.71
CA PRO A 117 -4.69 7.13 21.96
C PRO A 117 -3.60 8.07 22.45
N ILE A 118 -2.41 7.53 22.69
CA ILE A 118 -1.21 8.31 23.02
C ILE A 118 -0.98 9.32 21.88
N ARG A 119 -1.29 10.59 22.15
CA ARG A 119 -0.96 11.68 21.24
C ARG A 119 0.55 11.93 21.31
N ILE A 120 1.28 11.48 20.29
CA ILE A 120 2.65 11.96 20.09
C ILE A 120 2.54 13.42 19.64
N VAL A 121 2.82 14.34 20.55
CA VAL A 121 2.98 15.76 20.24
C VAL A 121 4.32 15.90 19.51
N PHE A 122 4.28 16.15 18.20
CA PHE A 122 5.45 16.67 17.52
C PHE A 122 5.67 18.10 18.04
N GLN A 123 6.72 18.30 18.84
CA GLN A 123 7.21 19.65 19.09
C GLN A 123 7.70 20.18 17.74
N ASP A 124 6.99 21.16 17.22
CA ASP A 124 7.47 21.94 16.09
C ASP A 124 8.77 22.64 16.55
N PRO A 125 9.93 22.38 15.92
CA PRO A 125 11.19 22.99 16.34
C PRO A 125 11.21 24.51 16.15
N PHE A 126 10.16 25.10 15.55
CA PHE A 126 10.01 26.53 15.32
C PHE A 126 8.92 27.20 16.19
N GLN A 127 8.24 26.47 17.09
CA GLN A 127 7.34 27.10 18.05
C GLN A 127 8.10 27.56 19.29
N ASP A 128 8.12 28.87 19.53
CA ASP A 128 8.59 29.44 20.79
C ASP A 128 7.79 28.86 21.98
N PRO A 129 8.45 28.48 23.09
CA PRO A 129 7.74 27.94 24.24
C PRO A 129 6.90 29.04 24.88
N THR A 130 5.59 28.97 24.71
CA THR A 130 4.66 29.83 25.46
C THR A 130 4.70 29.45 26.95
N PRO A 131 4.75 30.43 27.87
CA PRO A 131 4.92 30.17 29.29
C PRO A 131 3.67 29.54 29.88
N SER A 132 3.85 28.42 30.58
CA SER A 132 2.79 27.70 31.28
C SER A 132 2.18 28.55 32.40
N THR A 133 0.95 29.03 32.24
CA THR A 133 0.17 29.57 33.35
C THR A 133 -0.29 28.42 34.24
N LYS A 134 0.40 28.18 35.35
CA LYS A 134 -0.10 27.30 36.42
C LYS A 134 -1.25 28.02 37.12
N ILE A 135 -2.47 27.52 36.96
CA ILE A 135 -3.60 27.93 37.80
C ILE A 135 -3.56 27.01 39.02
N ASP A 136 -3.11 27.53 40.15
CA ASP A 136 -3.06 26.82 41.43
C ASP A 136 -4.46 26.83 42.06
N THR A 137 -5.18 25.71 41.98
CA THR A 137 -6.56 25.57 42.48
C THR A 137 -6.59 25.14 43.94
N ASN A 138 -5.89 25.85 44.83
CA ASN A 138 -6.00 25.60 46.26
C ASN A 138 -6.07 26.89 47.08
N ARG A 139 -7.28 27.41 47.27
CA ARG A 139 -7.62 28.23 48.43
C ARG A 139 -8.94 27.73 49.03
N PRO A 140 -8.97 27.29 50.30
CA PRO A 140 -10.22 27.04 50.99
C PRO A 140 -10.87 28.39 51.34
N ASN A 141 -12.19 28.48 51.12
CA ASN A 141 -13.00 29.60 51.58
C ASN A 141 -12.91 29.72 53.10
N LEU A 142 -12.41 30.86 53.59
CA LEU A 142 -12.60 31.30 54.96
C LEU A 142 -13.36 32.63 54.95
N ILE A 143 -14.45 32.60 55.70
CA ILE A 143 -15.48 33.61 55.92
C ILE A 143 -14.91 34.79 56.71
N THR A 144 -15.31 36.01 56.36
CA THR A 144 -15.91 37.01 57.28
C THR A 144 -16.66 38.06 56.47
#